data_AF-A0A7V8ZKL0-F1
#
_entry.id   AF-A0A7V8ZKL0-F1
#
_cell.length_a   1.000
_cell.length_b   1.000
_cell.length_c   1.000
_cell.angle_alpha   90.00
_cell.angle_beta   90.00
_cell.angle_gamma   90.00
#
_symmetry.space_group_name_H-M   'P 1'
#
loop_
_entity.id
_entity.type
_entity.pdbx_description
1 polymer ?
#
loop_
_entity_poly.entity_id
_entity_poly.type
_entity_poly.pdbx_seq_one_letter_code
_entity_poly.pdbx_strand_id
1 'polypeptide(L)'
;MATPTHRRRSVTRTHERIAQLGWDRDYHEPVPIYDTRYVFPDSAKDPMKQIMREYLPMQLEKDDRLYGGFDAALRADMPTKADERWLEVMKPLILILVFAEGAAGRCMSVVMDVVPNEELLNGYHVQFVDEVRHIGLQMGLARWYTKNTPDPAGWHNGQEFMSNNLITRAGVNMFSHAFTGDPIAAGITMMSVIETAFTNIAFVALPDVGARNGDFIQATTYSSVQSDEARHISNGYATMLTMLQRDENVPLIENDLQQAWWSVHAWVDPFVGAIMEYFSTDRSDEESYLNKWDRWIRDDWYRSYVEQLGKLGVDIPPTLFDRARERLVDGLVHKTAPLAFAMWPLNFWRFDPLTEKDFEWLEKTTPGWYDEYGATWEAYAALADPAEGALLLAGLLEGAPPMCWSCMLACVIDHDMCHRVCEDRHGVERTRFYCSPECRWIDESNPGRYTGDRNYFDRHHGKALSELIIESKLIRSDGKTLVGQPHLKQEGMWTIDHIRACDFTVTSPNIVSAEAMGLPSGSWHDPSDLHGAVQADGNGFKPIRVDHDDRVANPLTSMAAAAAGGKNWVAL
;
A
#
# COMPACT_ATOMS: atom_id res chain seq x y z
N MET A 1 -35.10 -5.94 -50.99
CA MET A 1 -33.63 -5.96 -50.93
C MET A 1 -33.26 -6.18 -49.48
N ALA A 2 -32.67 -7.32 -49.13
CA ALA A 2 -32.18 -7.56 -47.77
C ALA A 2 -31.01 -6.61 -47.50
N THR A 3 -31.08 -5.85 -46.42
CA THR A 3 -29.98 -5.01 -45.93
C THR A 3 -28.74 -5.90 -45.78
N PRO A 4 -27.58 -5.54 -46.35
CA PRO A 4 -26.40 -6.38 -46.23
C PRO A 4 -26.06 -6.50 -44.75
N THR A 5 -26.05 -7.74 -44.24
CA THR A 5 -25.56 -8.05 -42.90
C THR A 5 -24.11 -7.58 -42.85
N HIS A 6 -23.83 -6.50 -42.11
CA HIS A 6 -22.47 -6.06 -41.86
C HIS A 6 -21.71 -7.24 -41.23
N ARG A 7 -20.84 -7.91 -42.00
CA ARG A 7 -19.94 -8.94 -41.47
C ARG A 7 -19.16 -8.30 -40.31
N ARG A 8 -19.30 -8.86 -39.11
CA ARG A 8 -18.55 -8.45 -37.92
C ARG A 8 -17.06 -8.52 -38.29
N ARG A 9 -16.34 -7.39 -38.22
CA ARG A 9 -14.91 -7.34 -38.51
C ARG A 9 -14.19 -8.20 -37.47
N SER A 10 -13.18 -8.96 -37.89
CA SER A 10 -12.38 -9.79 -36.98
C SER A 10 -11.56 -8.87 -36.05
N VAL A 11 -11.67 -9.09 -34.74
CA VAL A 11 -10.88 -8.37 -33.71
C VAL A 11 -9.39 -8.59 -33.95
N THR A 12 -8.97 -9.83 -34.12
CA THR A 12 -7.58 -10.20 -34.43
C THR A 12 -7.04 -9.46 -35.65
N ARG A 13 -7.77 -9.49 -36.78
CA ARG A 13 -7.33 -8.76 -37.99
C ARG A 13 -7.35 -7.24 -37.84
N THR A 14 -8.15 -6.71 -36.92
CA THR A 14 -8.16 -5.28 -36.62
C THR A 14 -6.97 -4.93 -35.73
N HIS A 15 -6.68 -5.75 -34.73
CA HIS A 15 -5.52 -5.63 -33.86
C HIS A 15 -4.20 -5.74 -34.62
N GLU A 16 -4.07 -6.65 -35.60
CA GLU A 16 -2.89 -6.76 -36.47
C GLU A 16 -2.51 -5.45 -37.18
N ARG A 17 -3.45 -4.51 -37.33
CA ARG A 17 -3.19 -3.19 -37.92
C ARG A 17 -2.57 -2.22 -36.92
N ILE A 18 -2.75 -2.43 -35.61
CA ILE A 18 -2.16 -1.59 -34.56
C ILE A 18 -0.63 -1.67 -34.64
N ALA A 19 -0.10 -2.90 -34.81
CA ALA A 19 1.33 -3.13 -35.04
C ALA A 19 1.89 -2.38 -36.27
N GLN A 20 1.03 -1.94 -37.20
CA GLN A 20 1.41 -1.22 -38.43
C GLN A 20 1.32 0.31 -38.28
N LEU A 21 0.89 0.81 -37.12
CA LEU A 21 0.75 2.25 -36.87
C LEU A 21 2.10 2.91 -36.54
N GLY A 22 3.06 2.14 -36.04
CA GLY A 22 4.42 2.60 -35.79
C GLY A 22 5.17 2.90 -37.08
N TRP A 23 6.08 3.87 -37.03
CA TRP A 23 6.96 4.21 -38.14
C TRP A 23 8.35 4.60 -37.64
N ASP A 24 9.37 4.25 -38.41
CA ASP A 24 10.73 4.71 -38.18
C ASP A 24 10.82 6.20 -38.53
N ARG A 25 11.28 7.02 -37.58
CA ARG A 25 11.43 8.47 -37.75
C ARG A 25 12.80 8.75 -38.35
N ASP A 26 12.84 9.45 -39.47
CA ASP A 26 14.07 9.86 -40.17
C ASP A 26 14.35 11.38 -40.07
N TYR A 27 13.43 12.14 -39.48
CA TYR A 27 13.46 13.61 -39.42
C TYR A 27 13.94 14.16 -38.06
N HIS A 28 14.05 13.33 -37.02
CA HIS A 28 14.69 13.65 -35.74
C HIS A 28 15.06 12.40 -34.96
N GLU A 29 16.05 12.50 -34.08
CA GLU A 29 16.31 11.49 -33.05
C GLU A 29 15.29 11.64 -31.92
N PRO A 30 14.50 10.60 -31.59
CA PRO A 30 13.59 10.64 -30.45
C PRO A 30 14.34 10.99 -29.17
N VAL A 31 13.85 11.98 -28.44
CA VAL A 31 14.33 12.29 -27.09
C VAL A 31 13.41 11.56 -26.12
N PRO A 32 13.86 10.48 -25.45
CA PRO A 32 13.05 9.83 -24.43
C PRO A 32 12.78 10.81 -23.29
N ILE A 33 11.56 10.79 -22.74
CA ILE A 33 11.24 11.60 -21.55
C ILE A 33 11.82 10.92 -20.31
N TYR A 34 11.80 9.59 -20.30
CA TYR A 34 12.36 8.75 -19.23
C TYR A 34 13.48 7.86 -19.75
N ASP A 35 14.56 7.78 -18.98
CA ASP A 35 15.62 6.79 -19.21
C ASP A 35 15.23 5.43 -18.62
N THR A 36 15.67 4.35 -19.25
CA THR A 36 15.58 2.99 -18.71
C THR A 36 16.88 2.23 -18.88
N ARG A 37 17.20 1.36 -17.92
CA ARG A 37 18.36 0.46 -17.93
C ARG A 37 18.12 -0.79 -18.79
N TYR A 38 16.86 -1.07 -19.13
CA TYR A 38 16.45 -2.27 -19.81
C TYR A 38 16.70 -2.17 -21.33
N VAL A 39 17.14 -3.28 -21.91
CA VAL A 39 17.32 -3.41 -23.36
C VAL A 39 16.06 -4.04 -23.96
N PHE A 40 15.46 -3.36 -24.95
CA PHE A 40 14.28 -3.88 -25.64
C PHE A 40 14.68 -4.85 -26.76
N PRO A 41 13.98 -5.98 -26.93
CA PRO A 41 14.11 -6.81 -28.12
C PRO A 41 13.39 -6.20 -29.32
N ASP A 42 13.70 -6.69 -30.52
CA ASP A 42 13.08 -6.23 -31.78
C ASP A 42 11.59 -6.61 -31.89
N SER A 43 11.11 -7.57 -31.09
CA SER A 43 9.74 -8.06 -31.17
C SER A 43 9.10 -8.32 -29.82
N ALA A 44 7.85 -7.89 -29.69
CA ALA A 44 6.97 -8.18 -28.56
C ALA A 44 5.53 -8.41 -29.05
N LYS A 45 4.69 -8.98 -28.18
CA LYS A 45 3.30 -9.31 -28.50
C LYS A 45 2.36 -8.96 -27.36
N ASP A 46 1.23 -8.36 -27.70
CA ASP A 46 0.08 -8.24 -26.80
C ASP A 46 -0.70 -9.57 -26.79
N PRO A 47 -0.76 -10.30 -25.67
CA PRO A 47 -1.52 -11.55 -25.56
C PRO A 47 -3.05 -11.35 -25.63
N MET A 48 -3.58 -10.21 -25.20
CA MET A 48 -5.02 -9.95 -25.08
C MET A 48 -5.65 -9.40 -26.36
N LYS A 49 -4.85 -8.76 -27.22
CA LYS A 49 -5.23 -8.27 -28.56
C LYS A 49 -6.45 -7.35 -28.54
N GLN A 50 -6.42 -6.39 -27.65
CA GLN A 50 -7.57 -5.54 -27.33
C GLN A 50 -7.78 -4.44 -28.38
N ILE A 51 -9.04 -4.10 -28.68
CA ILE A 51 -9.35 -2.93 -29.52
C ILE A 51 -10.44 -2.09 -28.83
N MET A 52 -10.26 -0.77 -28.82
CA MET A 52 -11.16 0.17 -28.12
C MET A 52 -12.64 0.00 -28.50
N ARG A 53 -12.94 -0.38 -29.75
CA ARG A 53 -14.31 -0.60 -30.23
C ARG A 53 -15.03 -1.75 -29.51
N GLU A 54 -14.32 -2.81 -29.12
CA GLU A 54 -14.92 -3.92 -28.36
C GLU A 54 -14.77 -3.73 -26.84
N TYR A 55 -13.71 -3.03 -26.42
CA TYR A 55 -13.47 -2.68 -25.03
C TYR A 55 -14.57 -1.78 -24.45
N LEU A 56 -14.93 -0.67 -25.12
CA LEU A 56 -15.87 0.31 -24.57
C LEU A 56 -17.26 -0.26 -24.26
N PRO A 57 -17.92 -1.04 -25.15
CA PRO A 57 -19.21 -1.66 -24.83
C PRO A 57 -19.12 -2.68 -23.70
N MET A 58 -17.99 -3.39 -23.57
CA MET A 58 -17.77 -4.32 -22.46
C MET A 58 -17.71 -3.59 -21.12
N GLN A 59 -16.96 -2.49 -21.04
CA GLN A 59 -16.87 -1.69 -19.82
C GLN A 59 -18.20 -1.01 -19.48
N LEU A 60 -18.94 -0.51 -20.48
CA LEU A 60 -20.27 0.08 -20.28
C LEU A 60 -21.25 -0.91 -19.63
N GLU A 61 -21.31 -2.16 -20.11
CA GLU A 61 -22.19 -3.19 -19.53
C GLU A 61 -21.85 -3.47 -18.06
N LYS A 62 -20.56 -3.46 -17.70
CA LYS A 62 -20.13 -3.63 -16.30
C LYS A 62 -20.58 -2.47 -15.43
N ASP A 63 -20.45 -1.24 -15.93
CA ASP A 63 -20.84 -0.02 -15.21
C ASP A 63 -22.36 0.06 -15.02
N ASP A 64 -23.15 -0.24 -16.06
CA ASP A 64 -24.61 -0.26 -15.97
C ASP A 64 -25.11 -1.24 -14.89
N ARG A 65 -24.48 -2.43 -14.80
CA ARG A 65 -24.79 -3.41 -13.75
C ARG A 65 -24.40 -2.93 -12.37
N LEU A 66 -23.21 -2.34 -12.24
CA LEU A 66 -22.70 -1.83 -10.97
C LEU A 66 -23.62 -0.73 -10.40
N TYR A 67 -23.93 0.29 -11.21
CA TYR A 67 -24.78 1.39 -10.78
C TYR A 67 -26.24 0.95 -10.57
N GLY A 68 -26.72 -0.03 -11.33
CA GLY A 68 -27.99 -0.71 -11.02
C GLY A 68 -27.97 -1.40 -9.66
N GLY A 69 -26.84 -1.99 -9.28
CA GLY A 69 -26.61 -2.58 -7.95
C GLY A 69 -26.66 -1.54 -6.83
N PHE A 70 -26.10 -0.34 -7.04
CA PHE A 70 -26.15 0.76 -6.06
C PHE A 70 -27.59 1.19 -5.77
N ASP A 71 -28.40 1.35 -6.82
CA ASP A 71 -29.82 1.69 -6.68
C ASP A 71 -30.62 0.58 -5.97
N ALA A 72 -30.33 -0.68 -6.28
CA ALA A 72 -30.97 -1.82 -5.62
C ALA A 72 -30.61 -1.89 -4.13
N ALA A 73 -29.35 -1.67 -3.77
CA ALA A 73 -28.89 -1.68 -2.38
C ALA A 73 -29.52 -0.56 -1.54
N LEU A 74 -29.73 0.62 -2.13
CA LEU A 74 -30.46 1.70 -1.46
C LEU A 74 -31.91 1.31 -1.17
N ARG A 75 -32.61 0.71 -2.14
CA ARG A 75 -34.00 0.25 -1.94
C ARG A 75 -34.11 -0.88 -0.93
N ALA A 76 -33.06 -1.70 -0.82
CA ALA A 76 -32.95 -2.78 0.14
C ALA A 76 -32.46 -2.32 1.51
N ASP A 77 -32.22 -1.02 1.72
CA ASP A 77 -31.69 -0.43 2.96
C ASP A 77 -30.40 -1.15 3.43
N MET A 78 -29.49 -1.43 2.49
CA MET A 78 -28.21 -2.08 2.80
C MET A 78 -27.24 -1.23 3.64
N PRO A 79 -27.14 0.11 3.46
CA PRO A 79 -26.22 0.92 4.27
C PRO A 79 -26.42 0.81 5.78
N THR A 80 -27.66 0.58 6.24
CA THR A 80 -28.01 0.44 7.66
C THR A 80 -27.81 -0.98 8.20
N LYS A 81 -27.53 -1.93 7.30
CA LYS A 81 -27.33 -3.36 7.61
C LYS A 81 -25.86 -3.76 7.61
N ALA A 82 -25.01 -3.01 6.92
CA ALA A 82 -23.57 -3.21 6.97
C ALA A 82 -23.04 -2.83 8.35
N ASP A 83 -22.09 -3.61 8.84
CA ASP A 83 -21.46 -3.41 10.14
C ASP A 83 -20.69 -2.08 10.18
N GLU A 84 -20.91 -1.28 11.23
CA GLU A 84 -20.28 0.03 11.35
C GLU A 84 -18.75 -0.05 11.47
N ARG A 85 -18.19 -1.07 12.14
CA ARG A 85 -16.73 -1.27 12.26
C ARG A 85 -16.11 -1.46 10.88
N TRP A 86 -16.77 -2.22 10.03
CA TRP A 86 -16.35 -2.43 8.64
C TRP A 86 -16.48 -1.14 7.80
N LEU A 87 -17.61 -0.43 7.89
CA LEU A 87 -17.83 0.80 7.14
C LEU A 87 -16.81 1.91 7.49
N GLU A 88 -16.34 1.97 8.73
CA GLU A 88 -15.33 2.95 9.13
C GLU A 88 -13.97 2.71 8.45
N VAL A 89 -13.50 1.45 8.37
CA VAL A 89 -12.20 1.16 7.75
C VAL A 89 -12.21 1.30 6.23
N MET A 90 -13.38 1.31 5.61
CA MET A 90 -13.51 1.65 4.20
C MET A 90 -13.02 3.08 3.90
N LYS A 91 -13.07 4.01 4.87
CA LYS A 91 -12.59 5.39 4.71
C LYS A 91 -11.13 5.43 4.24
N PRO A 92 -10.15 4.89 5.01
CA PRO A 92 -8.76 4.86 4.55
C PRO A 92 -8.54 3.89 3.38
N LEU A 93 -9.20 2.72 3.36
CA LEU A 93 -8.99 1.71 2.32
C LEU A 93 -9.34 2.24 0.92
N ILE A 94 -10.53 2.84 0.77
CA ILE A 94 -10.97 3.31 -0.55
C ILE A 94 -10.09 4.45 -1.04
N LEU A 95 -9.74 5.38 -0.17
CA LEU A 95 -8.91 6.52 -0.55
C LEU A 95 -7.50 6.08 -0.96
N ILE A 96 -6.91 5.11 -0.26
CA ILE A 96 -5.58 4.63 -0.62
C ILE A 96 -5.61 3.80 -1.92
N LEU A 97 -6.66 3.02 -2.15
CA LEU A 97 -6.83 2.32 -3.43
C LEU A 97 -7.04 3.30 -4.57
N VAL A 98 -7.81 4.38 -4.39
CA VAL A 98 -7.94 5.42 -5.43
C VAL A 98 -6.60 6.07 -5.78
N PHE A 99 -5.72 6.26 -4.78
CA PHE A 99 -4.35 6.68 -5.06
C PHE A 99 -3.57 5.61 -5.83
N ALA A 100 -3.72 4.32 -5.47
CA ALA A 100 -3.12 3.20 -6.18
C ALA A 100 -3.54 3.14 -7.66
N GLU A 101 -4.83 3.30 -7.96
CA GLU A 101 -5.32 3.35 -9.34
C GLU A 101 -4.71 4.54 -10.10
N GLY A 102 -4.62 5.71 -9.46
CA GLY A 102 -3.91 6.87 -10.02
C GLY A 102 -2.43 6.61 -10.27
N ALA A 103 -1.77 5.88 -9.36
CA ALA A 103 -0.39 5.45 -9.49
C ALA A 103 -0.22 4.45 -10.65
N ALA A 104 -1.15 3.52 -10.84
CA ALA A 104 -1.17 2.57 -11.96
C ALA A 104 -1.36 3.30 -13.30
N GLY A 105 -2.30 4.25 -13.39
CA GLY A 105 -2.47 5.07 -14.59
C GLY A 105 -1.22 5.89 -14.92
N ARG A 106 -0.54 6.41 -13.90
CA ARG A 106 0.75 7.09 -14.09
C ARG A 106 1.84 6.11 -14.51
N CYS A 107 1.90 4.92 -13.93
CA CYS A 107 2.81 3.84 -14.33
C CYS A 107 2.68 3.54 -15.82
N MET A 108 1.46 3.32 -16.30
CA MET A 108 1.21 3.04 -17.72
C MET A 108 1.71 4.18 -18.61
N SER A 109 1.49 5.44 -18.20
CA SER A 109 1.98 6.59 -18.95
C SER A 109 3.51 6.65 -19.05
N VAL A 110 4.21 6.25 -17.98
CA VAL A 110 5.68 6.24 -17.92
C VAL A 110 6.25 5.04 -18.69
N VAL A 111 5.64 3.85 -18.58
CA VAL A 111 6.05 2.66 -19.34
C VAL A 111 5.84 2.87 -20.85
N MET A 112 4.73 3.48 -21.26
CA MET A 112 4.45 3.78 -22.66
C MET A 112 5.48 4.73 -23.31
N ASP A 113 6.20 5.53 -22.53
CA ASP A 113 7.25 6.41 -23.08
C ASP A 113 8.48 5.63 -23.58
N VAL A 114 8.83 4.55 -22.89
CA VAL A 114 10.07 3.81 -23.17
C VAL A 114 9.88 2.57 -24.02
N VAL A 115 8.67 1.98 -24.05
CA VAL A 115 8.44 0.71 -24.77
C VAL A 115 8.29 0.95 -26.27
N PRO A 116 9.22 0.48 -27.12
CA PRO A 116 9.20 0.73 -28.56
C PRO A 116 8.38 -0.35 -29.30
N ASN A 117 7.17 -0.65 -28.82
CA ASN A 117 6.32 -1.70 -29.42
C ASN A 117 4.83 -1.34 -29.40
N GLU A 118 4.26 -1.09 -30.57
CA GLU A 118 2.88 -0.63 -30.75
C GLU A 118 1.81 -1.59 -30.19
N GLU A 119 2.06 -2.91 -30.21
CA GLU A 119 1.13 -3.87 -29.62
C GLU A 119 1.08 -3.73 -28.09
N LEU A 120 2.25 -3.68 -27.45
CA LEU A 120 2.35 -3.47 -26.01
C LEU A 120 1.81 -2.09 -25.60
N LEU A 121 2.13 -1.03 -26.36
CA LEU A 121 1.60 0.32 -26.11
C LEU A 121 0.06 0.34 -26.09
N ASN A 122 -0.59 -0.42 -26.97
CA ASN A 122 -2.04 -0.56 -26.94
C ASN A 122 -2.54 -1.29 -25.68
N GLY A 123 -1.84 -2.35 -25.25
CA GLY A 123 -2.14 -3.05 -23.99
C GLY A 123 -2.06 -2.12 -22.77
N TYR A 124 -0.98 -1.35 -22.65
CA TYR A 124 -0.81 -0.36 -21.57
C TYR A 124 -1.81 0.79 -21.66
N HIS A 125 -2.18 1.22 -22.88
CA HIS A 125 -3.20 2.24 -23.04
C HIS A 125 -4.56 1.76 -22.57
N VAL A 126 -4.93 0.51 -22.84
CA VAL A 126 -6.19 -0.05 -22.33
C VAL A 126 -6.16 -0.15 -20.81
N GLN A 127 -5.05 -0.60 -20.22
CA GLN A 127 -4.88 -0.60 -18.77
C GLN A 127 -5.00 0.82 -18.20
N PHE A 128 -4.35 1.82 -18.80
CA PHE A 128 -4.52 3.22 -18.40
C PHE A 128 -5.99 3.66 -18.35
N VAL A 129 -6.80 3.26 -19.35
CA VAL A 129 -8.24 3.58 -19.37
C VAL A 129 -9.00 2.81 -18.28
N ASP A 130 -8.60 1.57 -17.98
CA ASP A 130 -9.13 0.81 -16.84
C ASP A 130 -8.82 1.53 -15.51
N GLU A 131 -7.60 2.05 -15.31
CA GLU A 131 -7.28 2.74 -14.05
C GLU A 131 -8.06 4.05 -13.87
N VAL A 132 -8.32 4.77 -14.96
CA VAL A 132 -9.22 5.93 -14.94
C VAL A 132 -10.65 5.51 -14.56
N ARG A 133 -11.11 4.34 -15.04
CA ARG A 133 -12.38 3.75 -14.63
C ARG A 133 -12.34 3.39 -13.14
N HIS A 134 -11.30 2.73 -12.65
CA HIS A 134 -11.17 2.29 -11.26
C HIS A 134 -11.23 3.47 -10.28
N ILE A 135 -10.52 4.57 -10.57
CA ILE A 135 -10.63 5.83 -9.83
C ILE A 135 -12.10 6.28 -9.75
N GLY A 136 -12.79 6.30 -10.90
CA GLY A 136 -14.19 6.69 -11.00
C GLY A 136 -15.12 5.80 -10.18
N LEU A 137 -14.94 4.48 -10.24
CA LEU A 137 -15.74 3.51 -9.50
C LEU A 137 -15.55 3.65 -7.99
N GLN A 138 -14.31 3.71 -7.54
CA GLN A 138 -13.97 3.76 -6.12
C GLN A 138 -14.30 5.13 -5.49
N MET A 139 -14.14 6.24 -6.22
CA MET A 139 -14.66 7.54 -5.78
C MET A 139 -16.19 7.62 -5.86
N GLY A 140 -16.80 6.94 -6.83
CA GLY A 140 -18.25 6.74 -6.88
C GLY A 140 -18.76 6.01 -5.63
N LEU A 141 -18.06 4.96 -5.21
CA LEU A 141 -18.32 4.21 -3.99
C LEU A 141 -18.14 5.06 -2.73
N ALA A 142 -17.02 5.78 -2.58
CA ALA A 142 -16.79 6.70 -1.47
C ALA A 142 -17.92 7.75 -1.35
N ARG A 143 -18.34 8.32 -2.49
CA ARG A 143 -19.46 9.26 -2.55
C ARG A 143 -20.78 8.60 -2.17
N TRP A 144 -20.99 7.33 -2.54
CA TRP A 144 -22.17 6.58 -2.14
C TRP A 144 -22.18 6.34 -0.62
N TYR A 145 -21.07 5.94 -0.01
CA TYR A 145 -21.00 5.81 1.44
C TYR A 145 -21.25 7.14 2.16
N THR A 146 -20.58 8.22 1.73
CA THR A 146 -20.77 9.57 2.29
C THR A 146 -22.23 9.98 2.42
N LYS A 147 -23.09 9.54 1.49
CA LYS A 147 -24.50 9.91 1.45
C LYS A 147 -25.41 8.99 2.26
N ASN A 148 -25.00 7.75 2.46
CA ASN A 148 -25.92 6.68 2.84
C ASN A 148 -25.49 5.93 4.10
N THR A 149 -24.22 5.99 4.53
CA THR A 149 -23.77 5.34 5.77
C THR A 149 -24.06 6.19 7.01
N PRO A 150 -24.17 5.58 8.20
CA PRO A 150 -24.49 6.30 9.43
C PRO A 150 -23.55 7.46 9.79
N ASP A 151 -22.23 7.30 9.54
CA ASP A 151 -21.25 8.36 9.83
C ASP A 151 -20.55 8.91 8.57
N PRO A 152 -20.98 10.08 8.06
CA PRO A 152 -20.34 10.74 6.92
C PRO A 152 -19.03 11.47 7.28
N ALA A 153 -18.69 11.62 8.57
CA ALA A 153 -17.44 12.27 8.97
C ALA A 153 -16.22 11.46 8.49
N GLY A 154 -15.17 12.13 8.03
CA GLY A 154 -14.00 11.48 7.42
C GLY A 154 -14.04 11.43 5.89
N TRP A 155 -15.22 11.22 5.29
CA TRP A 155 -15.35 11.17 3.83
C TRP A 155 -15.22 12.55 3.16
N HIS A 156 -15.79 13.59 3.78
CA HIS A 156 -15.94 14.93 3.20
C HIS A 156 -14.61 15.62 2.81
N ASN A 157 -13.52 15.31 3.52
CA ASN A 157 -12.18 15.84 3.26
C ASN A 157 -11.14 14.70 3.09
N GLY A 158 -11.58 13.50 2.72
CA GLY A 158 -10.75 12.29 2.73
C GLY A 158 -9.41 12.43 1.98
N GLN A 159 -9.42 13.07 0.80
CA GLN A 159 -8.19 13.31 0.02
C GLN A 159 -7.19 14.21 0.76
N GLU A 160 -7.66 15.23 1.45
CA GLU A 160 -6.80 16.10 2.27
C GLU A 160 -6.27 15.33 3.49
N PHE A 161 -7.13 14.57 4.17
CA PHE A 161 -6.76 13.77 5.33
C PHE A 161 -5.73 12.69 5.00
N MET A 162 -5.89 12.00 3.86
CA MET A 162 -4.99 10.93 3.42
C MET A 162 -3.53 11.39 3.34
N SER A 163 -3.28 12.60 2.82
CA SER A 163 -1.92 13.12 2.68
C SER A 163 -1.23 13.47 4.02
N ASN A 164 -2.02 13.71 5.07
CA ASN A 164 -1.54 14.14 6.39
C ASN A 164 -1.66 13.07 7.48
N ASN A 165 -2.12 11.86 7.15
CA ASN A 165 -2.25 10.76 8.10
C ASN A 165 -1.06 9.79 7.98
N LEU A 166 -0.53 9.33 9.12
CA LEU A 166 0.66 8.46 9.15
C LEU A 166 0.48 7.18 8.32
N ILE A 167 -0.66 6.50 8.49
CA ILE A 167 -0.92 5.18 7.88
C ILE A 167 -1.07 5.32 6.37
N THR A 168 -1.91 6.26 5.92
CA THR A 168 -2.15 6.44 4.48
C THR A 168 -0.96 7.07 3.77
N ARG A 169 -0.17 7.91 4.44
CA ARG A 169 1.09 8.44 3.87
C ARG A 169 2.11 7.34 3.60
N ALA A 170 2.19 6.33 4.48
CA ALA A 170 3.01 5.15 4.23
C ALA A 170 2.55 4.36 2.99
N GLY A 171 1.23 4.30 2.75
CA GLY A 171 0.67 3.71 1.52
C GLY A 171 0.98 4.54 0.27
N VAL A 172 0.89 5.87 0.35
CA VAL A 172 1.29 6.77 -0.75
C VAL A 172 2.76 6.56 -1.09
N ASN A 173 3.62 6.41 -0.08
CA ASN A 173 5.02 6.06 -0.27
C ASN A 173 5.18 4.71 -0.98
N MET A 174 4.50 3.65 -0.53
CA MET A 174 4.57 2.33 -1.18
C MET A 174 4.13 2.41 -2.65
N PHE A 175 2.94 2.93 -2.94
CA PHE A 175 2.44 3.00 -4.32
C PHE A 175 3.26 3.95 -5.21
N SER A 176 4.02 4.89 -4.64
CA SER A 176 4.96 5.73 -5.41
C SER A 176 6.07 4.92 -6.09
N HIS A 177 6.36 3.71 -5.59
CA HIS A 177 7.31 2.80 -6.23
C HIS A 177 6.91 2.37 -7.64
N ALA A 178 5.61 2.39 -7.94
CA ALA A 178 5.06 2.02 -9.22
C ALA A 178 5.19 3.11 -10.30
N PHE A 179 5.71 4.29 -10.00
CA PHE A 179 5.90 5.35 -11.02
C PHE A 179 7.13 6.22 -10.80
N THR A 180 7.99 5.85 -9.84
CA THR A 180 9.21 6.59 -9.50
C THR A 180 10.43 5.69 -9.71
N GLY A 181 11.37 6.15 -10.54
CA GLY A 181 12.58 5.39 -10.90
C GLY A 181 12.53 4.94 -12.36
N ASP A 182 13.22 3.84 -12.65
CA ASP A 182 13.23 3.22 -13.98
C ASP A 182 11.80 2.79 -14.39
N PRO A 183 11.30 3.20 -15.56
CA PRO A 183 9.96 2.86 -16.03
C PRO A 183 9.64 1.37 -16.03
N ILE A 184 10.60 0.50 -16.38
CA ILE A 184 10.36 -0.95 -16.41
C ILE A 184 10.37 -1.54 -15.00
N ALA A 185 11.25 -1.06 -14.10
CA ALA A 185 11.22 -1.45 -12.69
C ALA A 185 9.90 -1.03 -12.01
N ALA A 186 9.41 0.17 -12.34
CA ALA A 186 8.11 0.68 -11.91
C ALA A 186 6.96 -0.20 -12.45
N GLY A 187 7.02 -0.59 -13.72
CA GLY A 187 6.09 -1.54 -14.34
C GLY A 187 6.12 -2.93 -13.72
N ILE A 188 7.29 -3.46 -13.34
CA ILE A 188 7.43 -4.71 -12.58
C ILE A 188 6.76 -4.58 -11.21
N THR A 189 6.98 -3.44 -10.53
CA THR A 189 6.36 -3.19 -9.22
C THR A 189 4.83 -3.18 -9.33
N MET A 190 4.29 -2.46 -10.31
CA MET A 190 2.84 -2.39 -10.49
C MET A 190 2.26 -3.71 -10.98
N MET A 191 2.65 -4.15 -12.19
CA MET A 191 1.95 -5.25 -12.85
C MET A 191 2.34 -6.62 -12.30
N SER A 192 3.63 -6.85 -12.06
CA SER A 192 4.11 -8.18 -11.64
C SER A 192 3.98 -8.43 -10.15
N VAL A 193 3.95 -7.40 -9.31
CA VAL A 193 3.86 -7.53 -7.84
C VAL A 193 2.53 -7.03 -7.31
N ILE A 194 2.21 -5.73 -7.42
CA ILE A 194 0.97 -5.18 -6.85
C ILE A 194 -0.25 -5.88 -7.47
N GLU A 195 -0.34 -5.90 -8.79
CA GLU A 195 -1.51 -6.43 -9.49
C GLU A 195 -1.51 -7.97 -9.52
N THR A 196 -0.39 -8.61 -9.88
CA THR A 196 -0.39 -10.08 -9.98
C THR A 196 -0.38 -10.76 -8.61
N ALA A 197 0.32 -10.23 -7.60
CA ALA A 197 0.39 -10.89 -6.29
C ALA A 197 -0.80 -10.52 -5.39
N PHE A 198 -1.12 -9.22 -5.28
CA PHE A 198 -2.03 -8.73 -4.25
C PHE A 198 -3.46 -8.48 -4.72
N THR A 199 -3.74 -8.41 -6.01
CA THR A 199 -5.11 -8.14 -6.48
C THR A 199 -6.12 -9.19 -6.01
N ASN A 200 -5.79 -10.48 -5.96
CA ASN A 200 -6.70 -11.48 -5.39
C ASN A 200 -6.99 -11.22 -3.90
N ILE A 201 -6.00 -10.75 -3.14
CA ILE A 201 -6.22 -10.32 -1.76
C ILE A 201 -7.13 -9.08 -1.72
N ALA A 202 -6.84 -8.07 -2.54
CA ALA A 202 -7.53 -6.78 -2.53
C ALA A 202 -8.96 -6.83 -3.09
N PHE A 203 -9.22 -7.66 -4.09
CA PHE A 203 -10.46 -7.66 -4.88
C PHE A 203 -11.18 -9.01 -4.95
N VAL A 204 -10.69 -10.04 -4.25
CA VAL A 204 -11.45 -11.27 -3.99
C VAL A 204 -11.60 -11.49 -2.49
N ALA A 205 -10.50 -11.54 -1.74
CA ALA A 205 -10.56 -11.79 -0.30
C ALA A 205 -11.19 -10.63 0.51
N LEU A 206 -10.85 -9.37 0.23
CA LEU A 206 -11.49 -8.23 0.91
C LEU A 206 -13.01 -8.13 0.61
N PRO A 207 -13.47 -8.26 -0.65
CA PRO A 207 -14.90 -8.39 -0.95
C PRO A 207 -15.63 -9.51 -0.22
N ASP A 208 -14.97 -10.65 -0.02
CA ASP A 208 -15.50 -11.79 0.73
C ASP A 208 -15.72 -11.43 2.21
N VAL A 209 -14.77 -10.71 2.83
CA VAL A 209 -14.89 -10.17 4.19
C VAL A 209 -15.98 -9.08 4.26
N GLY A 210 -16.01 -8.16 3.28
CA GLY A 210 -17.02 -7.10 3.23
C GLY A 210 -18.44 -7.63 3.13
N ALA A 211 -18.67 -8.62 2.26
CA ALA A 211 -19.97 -9.26 2.13
C ALA A 211 -20.43 -9.96 3.43
N ARG A 212 -19.52 -10.60 4.17
CA ARG A 212 -19.82 -11.17 5.50
C ARG A 212 -20.23 -10.12 6.54
N ASN A 213 -19.67 -8.92 6.42
CA ASN A 213 -20.02 -7.77 7.26
C ASN A 213 -21.19 -6.94 6.70
N GLY A 214 -21.95 -7.48 5.74
CA GLY A 214 -23.14 -6.84 5.18
C GLY A 214 -22.88 -5.75 4.14
N ASP A 215 -21.63 -5.54 3.72
CA ASP A 215 -21.24 -4.56 2.72
C ASP A 215 -21.16 -5.18 1.31
N PHE A 216 -22.33 -5.29 0.68
CA PHE A 216 -22.44 -5.84 -0.67
C PHE A 216 -22.04 -4.83 -1.75
N ILE A 217 -21.98 -3.53 -1.43
CA ILE A 217 -21.68 -2.49 -2.42
C ILE A 217 -20.18 -2.36 -2.62
N GLN A 218 -19.36 -2.50 -1.58
CA GLN A 218 -17.92 -2.68 -1.75
C GLN A 218 -17.66 -3.94 -2.59
N ALA A 219 -18.27 -5.08 -2.23
CA ALA A 219 -18.05 -6.34 -2.93
C ALA A 219 -18.46 -6.26 -4.42
N THR A 220 -19.58 -5.62 -4.74
CA THR A 220 -20.04 -5.42 -6.12
C THR A 220 -19.09 -4.52 -6.91
N THR A 221 -18.64 -3.41 -6.30
CA THR A 221 -17.69 -2.48 -6.93
C THR A 221 -16.37 -3.18 -7.23
N TYR A 222 -15.82 -3.88 -6.24
CA TYR A 222 -14.49 -4.46 -6.32
C TYR A 222 -14.46 -5.71 -7.20
N SER A 223 -15.56 -6.47 -7.28
CA SER A 223 -15.71 -7.54 -8.29
C SER A 223 -15.75 -6.98 -9.73
N SER A 224 -16.27 -5.77 -9.91
CA SER A 224 -16.29 -5.09 -11.22
C SER A 224 -14.90 -4.62 -11.63
N VAL A 225 -14.11 -4.11 -10.67
CA VAL A 225 -12.67 -3.80 -10.82
C VAL A 225 -11.90 -5.08 -11.13
N GLN A 226 -12.09 -6.15 -10.35
CA GLN A 226 -11.39 -7.43 -10.54
C GLN A 226 -11.53 -8.03 -11.94
N SER A 227 -12.66 -7.79 -12.60
CA SER A 227 -12.88 -8.26 -13.97
C SER A 227 -12.00 -7.58 -15.03
N ASP A 228 -11.28 -6.52 -14.66
CA ASP A 228 -10.33 -5.79 -15.50
C ASP A 228 -8.90 -6.27 -15.29
N GLU A 229 -8.55 -6.60 -14.05
CA GLU A 229 -7.23 -6.99 -13.57
C GLU A 229 -6.59 -8.16 -14.34
N ALA A 230 -7.40 -9.06 -14.91
CA ALA A 230 -6.88 -10.11 -15.78
C ALA A 230 -6.11 -9.55 -17.00
N ARG A 231 -6.48 -8.36 -17.49
CA ARG A 231 -5.74 -7.67 -18.57
C ARG A 231 -4.43 -7.09 -18.05
N HIS A 232 -4.44 -6.56 -16.84
CA HIS A 232 -3.29 -5.91 -16.20
C HIS A 232 -2.19 -6.92 -15.87
N ILE A 233 -2.59 -8.05 -15.28
CA ILE A 233 -1.75 -9.24 -15.09
C ILE A 233 -1.15 -9.70 -16.43
N SER A 234 -1.96 -9.66 -17.50
CA SER A 234 -1.50 -10.05 -18.83
C SER A 234 -0.46 -9.08 -19.41
N ASN A 235 -0.61 -7.77 -19.17
CA ASN A 235 0.40 -6.77 -19.51
C ASN A 235 1.69 -6.99 -18.71
N GLY A 236 1.61 -7.29 -17.41
CA GLY A 236 2.77 -7.65 -16.59
C GLY A 236 3.52 -8.86 -17.13
N TYR A 237 2.78 -9.92 -17.48
CA TYR A 237 3.36 -11.13 -18.08
C TYR A 237 4.01 -10.84 -19.43
N ALA A 238 3.33 -10.10 -20.31
CA ALA A 238 3.86 -9.74 -21.62
C ALA A 238 5.12 -8.87 -21.52
N THR A 239 5.14 -7.91 -20.60
CA THR A 239 6.29 -7.05 -20.32
C THR A 239 7.47 -7.90 -19.83
N MET A 240 7.25 -8.74 -18.82
CA MET A 240 8.28 -9.61 -18.25
C MET A 240 8.88 -10.54 -19.31
N LEU A 241 8.03 -11.24 -20.08
CA LEU A 241 8.50 -12.13 -21.15
C LEU A 241 9.23 -11.38 -22.26
N THR A 242 8.83 -10.16 -22.56
CA THR A 242 9.52 -9.31 -23.55
C THR A 242 10.91 -8.95 -23.06
N MET A 243 11.04 -8.53 -21.80
CA MET A 243 12.34 -8.15 -21.24
C MET A 243 13.28 -9.36 -21.13
N LEU A 244 12.76 -10.55 -20.86
CA LEU A 244 13.53 -11.80 -20.80
C LEU A 244 14.03 -12.33 -22.14
N GLN A 245 13.68 -11.70 -23.27
CA GLN A 245 14.30 -12.03 -24.57
C GLN A 245 15.75 -11.53 -24.68
N ARG A 246 16.21 -10.72 -23.72
CA ARG A 246 17.56 -10.18 -23.65
C ARG A 246 18.22 -10.67 -22.37
N ASP A 247 19.26 -11.48 -22.50
CA ASP A 247 20.00 -12.04 -21.36
C ASP A 247 20.59 -10.92 -20.46
N GLU A 248 20.88 -9.75 -21.04
CA GLU A 248 21.40 -8.58 -20.31
C GLU A 248 20.42 -8.05 -19.25
N ASN A 249 19.11 -8.29 -19.43
CA ASN A 249 18.09 -7.82 -18.51
C ASN A 249 17.91 -8.73 -17.29
N VAL A 250 18.38 -9.98 -17.33
CA VAL A 250 18.15 -10.97 -16.27
C VAL A 250 18.60 -10.46 -14.89
N PRO A 251 19.83 -9.94 -14.71
CA PRO A 251 20.26 -9.42 -13.41
C PRO A 251 19.46 -8.20 -12.93
N LEU A 252 18.95 -7.38 -13.86
CA LEU A 252 18.09 -6.24 -13.53
C LEU A 252 16.72 -6.73 -13.02
N ILE A 253 16.13 -7.71 -13.69
CA ILE A 253 14.85 -8.33 -13.30
C ILE A 253 14.96 -8.99 -11.93
N GLU A 254 16.03 -9.77 -11.71
CA GLU A 254 16.28 -10.41 -10.41
C GLU A 254 16.34 -9.38 -9.28
N ASN A 255 17.06 -8.27 -9.47
CA ASN A 255 17.14 -7.20 -8.47
C ASN A 255 15.80 -6.47 -8.30
N ASP A 256 15.21 -6.00 -9.39
CA ASP A 256 14.06 -5.10 -9.34
C ASP A 256 12.80 -5.83 -8.86
N LEU A 257 12.60 -7.11 -9.22
CA LEU A 257 11.49 -7.93 -8.72
C LEU A 257 11.60 -8.18 -7.20
N GLN A 258 12.82 -8.41 -6.71
CA GLN A 258 13.07 -8.58 -5.27
C GLN A 258 12.82 -7.29 -4.47
N GLN A 259 13.26 -6.13 -4.99
CA GLN A 259 12.98 -4.84 -4.36
C GLN A 259 11.49 -4.48 -4.42
N ALA A 260 10.85 -4.73 -5.56
CA ALA A 260 9.42 -4.55 -5.73
C ALA A 260 8.64 -5.38 -4.71
N TRP A 261 8.91 -6.68 -4.64
CA TRP A 261 8.31 -7.60 -3.68
C TRP A 261 8.40 -7.06 -2.25
N TRP A 262 9.60 -6.75 -1.78
CA TRP A 262 9.78 -6.33 -0.40
C TRP A 262 9.16 -4.96 -0.10
N SER A 263 9.25 -4.01 -1.02
CA SER A 263 8.65 -2.68 -0.85
C SER A 263 7.12 -2.75 -0.72
N VAL A 264 6.49 -3.68 -1.43
CA VAL A 264 5.04 -3.90 -1.40
C VAL A 264 4.64 -4.67 -0.15
N HIS A 265 5.23 -5.85 0.09
CA HIS A 265 4.96 -6.69 1.27
C HIS A 265 5.10 -5.90 2.59
N ALA A 266 6.17 -5.12 2.73
CA ALA A 266 6.48 -4.42 3.97
C ALA A 266 5.40 -3.41 4.41
N TRP A 267 4.49 -3.02 3.53
CA TRP A 267 3.34 -2.16 3.86
C TRP A 267 1.99 -2.85 3.63
N VAL A 268 1.79 -3.54 2.50
CA VAL A 268 0.48 -4.13 2.14
C VAL A 268 0.05 -5.17 3.15
N ASP A 269 0.97 -6.02 3.60
CA ASP A 269 0.64 -7.11 4.51
C ASP A 269 0.12 -6.63 5.87
N PRO A 270 0.85 -5.79 6.63
CA PRO A 270 0.33 -5.28 7.90
C PRO A 270 -0.93 -4.43 7.71
N PHE A 271 -1.07 -3.70 6.60
CA PHE A 271 -2.25 -2.89 6.33
C PHE A 271 -3.49 -3.74 6.05
N VAL A 272 -3.42 -4.64 5.07
CA VAL A 272 -4.57 -5.46 4.66
C VAL A 272 -4.87 -6.53 5.70
N GLY A 273 -3.85 -7.13 6.33
CA GLY A 273 -4.03 -8.07 7.43
C GLY A 273 -4.80 -7.43 8.59
N ALA A 274 -4.44 -6.20 8.98
CA ALA A 274 -5.15 -5.48 10.03
C ALA A 274 -6.61 -5.20 9.64
N ILE A 275 -6.88 -4.81 8.39
CA ILE A 275 -8.24 -4.59 7.89
C ILE A 275 -9.08 -5.87 8.00
N MET A 276 -8.57 -6.99 7.49
CA MET A 276 -9.32 -8.25 7.45
C MET A 276 -9.63 -8.79 8.85
N GLU A 277 -8.66 -8.75 9.75
CA GLU A 277 -8.76 -9.44 11.04
C GLU A 277 -9.40 -8.57 12.13
N TYR A 278 -9.08 -7.28 12.18
CA TYR A 278 -9.48 -6.39 13.28
C TYR A 278 -10.77 -5.61 13.00
N PHE A 279 -11.12 -5.36 11.74
CA PHE A 279 -12.30 -4.57 11.39
C PHE A 279 -13.52 -5.38 10.94
N SER A 280 -13.34 -6.67 10.63
CA SER A 280 -14.48 -7.59 10.55
C SER A 280 -15.08 -7.80 11.93
N THR A 281 -16.40 -7.87 12.05
CA THR A 281 -17.11 -8.40 13.25
C THR A 281 -17.67 -9.80 13.00
N ASP A 282 -17.76 -10.19 11.73
CA ASP A 282 -17.99 -11.58 11.37
C ASP A 282 -16.77 -12.44 11.70
N ARG A 283 -17.05 -13.59 12.34
CA ARG A 283 -16.05 -14.58 12.77
C ARG A 283 -16.36 -15.98 12.20
N SER A 284 -17.17 -16.02 11.12
CA SER A 284 -17.52 -17.26 10.44
C SER A 284 -16.43 -17.71 9.46
N ASP A 285 -15.61 -16.77 8.98
CA ASP A 285 -14.38 -17.07 8.26
C ASP A 285 -13.34 -17.67 9.21
N GLU A 286 -12.86 -18.88 8.92
CA GLU A 286 -11.88 -19.57 9.76
C GLU A 286 -10.43 -19.31 9.34
N GLU A 287 -10.21 -18.54 8.27
CA GLU A 287 -8.88 -18.26 7.73
C GLU A 287 -8.33 -16.92 8.24
N SER A 288 -7.15 -16.92 8.86
CA SER A 288 -6.37 -15.71 9.11
C SER A 288 -5.83 -15.10 7.81
N TYR A 289 -5.30 -13.90 7.92
CA TYR A 289 -4.52 -13.27 6.86
C TYR A 289 -3.33 -14.15 6.45
N LEU A 290 -2.65 -14.80 7.38
CA LEU A 290 -1.55 -15.73 7.06
C LEU A 290 -2.03 -16.92 6.22
N ASN A 291 -3.22 -17.47 6.50
CA ASN A 291 -3.78 -18.55 5.66
C ASN A 291 -4.09 -18.05 4.24
N LYS A 292 -4.68 -16.86 4.12
CA LYS A 292 -4.96 -16.22 2.83
C LYS A 292 -3.66 -15.90 2.09
N TRP A 293 -2.66 -15.40 2.77
CA TRP A 293 -1.33 -15.10 2.22
C TRP A 293 -0.66 -16.37 1.68
N ASP A 294 -0.70 -17.47 2.43
CA ASP A 294 -0.17 -18.75 2.00
C ASP A 294 -0.83 -19.26 0.71
N ARG A 295 -2.13 -19.06 0.57
CA ARG A 295 -2.85 -19.42 -0.66
C ARG A 295 -2.52 -18.49 -1.82
N TRP A 296 -2.78 -17.19 -1.65
CA TRP A 296 -2.78 -16.23 -2.76
C TRP A 296 -1.39 -15.73 -3.13
N ILE A 297 -0.50 -15.56 -2.15
CA ILE A 297 0.87 -15.10 -2.40
C ILE A 297 1.79 -16.28 -2.63
N ARG A 298 1.90 -17.20 -1.66
CA ARG A 298 2.89 -18.28 -1.75
C ARG A 298 2.53 -19.28 -2.85
N ASP A 299 1.31 -19.79 -2.85
CA ASP A 299 0.92 -20.88 -3.75
C ASP A 299 0.54 -20.36 -5.16
N ASP A 300 -0.28 -19.31 -5.24
CA ASP A 300 -0.76 -18.79 -6.54
C ASP A 300 0.21 -17.84 -7.24
N TRP A 301 0.91 -16.96 -6.53
CA TRP A 301 1.83 -16.01 -7.16
C TRP A 301 3.29 -16.50 -7.17
N TYR A 302 3.88 -16.79 -6.01
CA TYR A 302 5.29 -17.14 -5.94
C TYR A 302 5.60 -18.46 -6.67
N ARG A 303 4.92 -19.57 -6.32
CA ARG A 303 5.17 -20.88 -6.94
C ARG A 303 4.71 -20.97 -8.40
N SER A 304 3.55 -20.39 -8.71
CA SER A 304 2.96 -20.53 -10.05
C SER A 304 3.42 -19.48 -11.05
N TYR A 305 3.98 -18.35 -10.59
CA TYR A 305 4.53 -17.32 -11.47
C TYR A 305 6.04 -17.11 -11.27
N VAL A 306 6.49 -16.70 -10.08
CA VAL A 306 7.90 -16.31 -9.84
C VAL A 306 8.87 -17.49 -10.05
N GLU A 307 8.62 -18.64 -9.44
CA GLU A 307 9.46 -19.84 -9.62
C GLU A 307 9.50 -20.30 -11.10
N GLN A 308 8.43 -20.04 -11.86
CA GLN A 308 8.37 -20.42 -13.27
C GLN A 308 9.29 -19.56 -14.15
N LEU A 309 9.68 -18.36 -13.69
CA LEU A 309 10.67 -17.52 -14.37
C LEU A 309 12.06 -18.18 -14.39
N GLY A 310 12.34 -19.13 -13.50
CA GLY A 310 13.56 -19.94 -13.53
C GLY A 310 13.74 -20.75 -14.82
N LYS A 311 12.64 -21.11 -15.49
CA LYS A 311 12.68 -21.75 -16.82
C LYS A 311 13.15 -20.80 -17.92
N LEU A 312 13.17 -19.50 -17.64
CA LEU A 312 13.56 -18.41 -18.53
C LEU A 312 14.90 -17.77 -18.11
N GLY A 313 15.63 -18.40 -17.19
CA GLY A 313 16.97 -17.96 -16.78
C GLY A 313 17.02 -17.01 -15.59
N VAL A 314 15.88 -16.67 -14.98
CA VAL A 314 15.82 -15.82 -13.77
C VAL A 314 16.07 -16.65 -12.52
N ASP A 315 17.11 -16.34 -11.76
CA ASP A 315 17.43 -16.99 -10.49
C ASP A 315 17.10 -16.07 -9.31
N ILE A 316 15.90 -16.24 -8.73
CA ILE A 316 15.48 -15.53 -7.53
C ILE A 316 15.43 -16.53 -6.37
N PRO A 317 16.33 -16.39 -5.37
CA PRO A 317 16.28 -17.22 -4.18
C PRO A 317 14.95 -17.06 -3.43
N PRO A 318 14.45 -18.14 -2.78
CA PRO A 318 13.22 -18.09 -1.98
C PRO A 318 13.32 -17.17 -0.76
N THR A 319 14.55 -16.80 -0.37
CA THR A 319 14.86 -16.14 0.91
C THR A 319 13.97 -14.94 1.22
N LEU A 320 13.74 -14.02 0.28
CA LEU A 320 12.89 -12.84 0.54
C LEU A 320 11.41 -13.18 0.72
N PHE A 321 10.92 -14.26 0.11
CA PHE A 321 9.55 -14.73 0.27
C PHE A 321 9.38 -15.47 1.60
N ASP A 322 10.36 -16.32 1.95
CA ASP A 322 10.40 -17.00 3.24
C ASP A 322 10.49 -15.98 4.39
N ARG A 323 11.37 -14.98 4.27
CA ARG A 323 11.51 -13.87 5.23
C ARG A 323 10.21 -13.08 5.40
N ALA A 324 9.52 -12.75 4.30
CA ALA A 324 8.23 -12.07 4.37
C ALA A 324 7.19 -12.88 5.16
N ARG A 325 7.14 -14.19 4.93
CA ARG A 325 6.28 -15.11 5.67
C ARG A 325 6.68 -15.24 7.14
N GLU A 326 7.98 -15.32 7.43
CA GLU A 326 8.51 -15.35 8.80
C GLU A 326 8.03 -14.12 9.58
N ARG A 327 8.11 -12.92 9.00
CA ARG A 327 7.62 -11.69 9.63
C ARG A 327 6.13 -11.76 9.97
N LEU A 328 5.30 -12.37 9.10
CA LEU A 328 3.88 -12.60 9.39
C LEU A 328 3.68 -13.57 10.56
N VAL A 329 4.46 -14.66 10.60
CA VAL A 329 4.42 -15.64 11.70
C VAL A 329 4.88 -15.00 13.02
N ASP A 330 5.86 -14.10 12.97
CA ASP A 330 6.35 -13.32 14.11
C ASP A 330 5.38 -12.19 14.52
N GLY A 331 4.19 -12.15 13.93
CA GLY A 331 3.11 -11.26 14.33
C GLY A 331 3.18 -9.87 13.70
N LEU A 332 3.81 -9.67 12.53
CA LEU A 332 3.88 -8.37 11.84
C LEU A 332 2.52 -7.63 11.81
N VAL A 333 1.44 -8.34 11.47
CA VAL A 333 0.07 -7.78 11.46
C VAL A 333 -0.37 -7.39 12.87
N HIS A 334 -0.30 -8.33 13.81
CA HIS A 334 -0.81 -8.15 15.17
C HIS A 334 -0.03 -7.14 16.01
N LYS A 335 1.29 -7.05 15.80
CA LYS A 335 2.14 -6.03 16.43
C LYS A 335 1.92 -4.66 15.80
N THR A 336 1.57 -4.57 14.52
CA THR A 336 1.31 -3.26 13.89
C THR A 336 -0.04 -2.65 14.33
N ALA A 337 -1.05 -3.48 14.57
CA ALA A 337 -2.42 -3.04 14.87
C ALA A 337 -2.57 -2.10 16.10
N PRO A 338 -1.91 -2.35 17.26
CA PRO A 338 -2.03 -1.49 18.45
C PRO A 338 -1.72 -0.02 18.19
N LEU A 339 -0.63 0.28 17.48
CA LEU A 339 -0.27 1.67 17.17
C LEU A 339 -1.34 2.32 16.27
N ALA A 340 -1.86 1.59 15.28
CA ALA A 340 -2.91 2.09 14.40
C ALA A 340 -4.18 2.48 15.17
N PHE A 341 -4.61 1.64 16.12
CA PHE A 341 -5.76 1.90 16.99
C PHE A 341 -5.50 3.01 18.00
N ALA A 342 -4.34 3.02 18.65
CA ALA A 342 -4.01 4.05 19.63
C ALA A 342 -3.94 5.46 19.01
N MET A 343 -3.55 5.56 17.75
CA MET A 343 -3.57 6.80 16.98
C MET A 343 -4.96 7.26 16.53
N TRP A 344 -6.06 6.67 17.02
CA TRP A 344 -7.42 7.10 16.69
C TRP A 344 -7.66 8.62 16.71
N PRO A 345 -7.03 9.46 17.59
CA PRO A 345 -7.27 10.90 17.56
C PRO A 345 -6.75 11.57 16.27
N LEU A 346 -5.78 10.94 15.60
CA LEU A 346 -5.12 11.40 14.38
C LEU A 346 -5.65 10.71 13.11
N ASN A 347 -6.68 9.88 13.25
CA ASN A 347 -7.31 9.18 12.16
C ASN A 347 -8.62 9.86 11.75
N PHE A 348 -8.98 9.74 10.48
CA PHE A 348 -10.24 10.26 9.93
C PHE A 348 -11.34 9.20 9.85
N TRP A 349 -11.20 8.12 10.63
CA TRP A 349 -12.18 7.06 10.82
C TRP A 349 -12.21 6.66 12.29
N ARG A 350 -13.30 6.00 12.69
CA ARG A 350 -13.50 5.51 14.05
C ARG A 350 -13.07 4.06 14.17
N PHE A 351 -12.76 3.67 15.38
CA PHE A 351 -12.39 2.31 15.75
C PHE A 351 -13.43 1.77 16.70
N ASP A 352 -13.56 0.46 16.75
CA ASP A 352 -14.41 -0.24 17.69
C ASP A 352 -13.52 -1.11 18.59
N PRO A 353 -13.68 -1.07 19.91
CA PRO A 353 -12.95 -1.97 20.79
C PRO A 353 -13.26 -3.43 20.44
N LEU A 354 -12.23 -4.27 20.49
CA LEU A 354 -12.40 -5.71 20.32
C LEU A 354 -13.25 -6.28 21.47
N THR A 355 -13.99 -7.32 21.13
CA THR A 355 -14.88 -8.05 22.03
C THR A 355 -14.33 -9.43 22.37
N GLU A 356 -14.92 -10.12 23.35
CA GLU A 356 -14.54 -11.50 23.69
C GLU A 356 -14.63 -12.45 22.49
N LYS A 357 -15.63 -12.28 21.62
CA LYS A 357 -15.76 -13.03 20.36
C LYS A 357 -14.57 -12.79 19.41
N ASP A 358 -14.02 -11.59 19.43
CA ASP A 358 -12.85 -11.25 18.61
C ASP A 358 -11.59 -11.90 19.19
N PHE A 359 -11.43 -11.88 20.51
CA PHE A 359 -10.33 -12.55 21.21
C PHE A 359 -10.36 -14.07 20.99
N GLU A 360 -11.52 -14.71 21.11
CA GLU A 360 -11.68 -16.15 20.85
C GLU A 360 -11.28 -16.52 19.41
N TRP A 361 -11.66 -15.70 18.43
CA TRP A 361 -11.32 -15.94 17.04
C TRP A 361 -9.83 -15.74 16.78
N LEU A 362 -9.23 -14.66 17.31
CA LEU A 362 -7.81 -14.36 17.16
C LEU A 362 -6.95 -15.42 17.85
N GLU A 363 -7.34 -15.91 19.03
CA GLU A 363 -6.65 -17.01 19.71
C GLU A 363 -6.80 -18.34 18.94
N LYS A 364 -7.97 -18.60 18.33
CA LYS A 364 -8.17 -19.80 17.52
C LYS A 364 -7.29 -19.80 16.25
N THR A 365 -7.20 -18.67 15.56
CA THR A 365 -6.47 -18.57 14.28
C THR A 365 -4.98 -18.27 14.45
N THR A 366 -4.61 -17.64 15.56
CA THR A 366 -3.23 -17.35 15.97
C THR A 366 -3.05 -17.74 17.46
N PRO A 367 -2.76 -19.02 17.77
CA PRO A 367 -2.60 -19.46 19.15
C PRO A 367 -1.50 -18.70 19.92
N GLY A 368 -1.79 -18.29 21.15
CA GLY A 368 -0.94 -17.42 21.96
C GLY A 368 -1.19 -15.92 21.75
N TRP A 369 -2.12 -15.54 20.87
CA TRP A 369 -2.46 -14.15 20.63
C TRP A 369 -2.97 -13.45 21.89
N TYR A 370 -3.85 -14.07 22.66
CA TYR A 370 -4.42 -13.40 23.84
C TYR A 370 -3.34 -13.16 24.93
N ASP A 371 -2.43 -14.11 25.11
CA ASP A 371 -1.32 -13.98 26.07
C ASP A 371 -0.37 -12.82 25.71
N GLU A 372 -0.19 -12.53 24.43
CA GLU A 372 0.69 -11.44 23.96
C GLU A 372 -0.04 -10.09 23.82
N TYR A 373 -1.28 -10.08 23.32
CA TYR A 373 -1.98 -8.85 22.90
C TYR A 373 -3.21 -8.51 23.76
N GLY A 374 -3.77 -9.48 24.50
CA GLY A 374 -5.06 -9.34 25.18
C GLY A 374 -5.12 -8.15 26.12
N ALA A 375 -4.09 -7.97 26.96
CA ALA A 375 -4.00 -6.85 27.90
C ALA A 375 -4.02 -5.49 27.19
N THR A 376 -3.34 -5.35 26.05
CA THR A 376 -3.33 -4.11 25.25
C THR A 376 -4.74 -3.78 24.75
N TRP A 377 -5.49 -4.78 24.30
CA TRP A 377 -6.85 -4.58 23.77
C TRP A 377 -7.88 -4.33 24.86
N GLU A 378 -7.72 -4.94 26.04
CA GLU A 378 -8.52 -4.63 27.23
C GLU A 378 -8.25 -3.20 27.72
N ALA A 379 -6.98 -2.78 27.74
CA ALA A 379 -6.60 -1.41 28.05
C ALA A 379 -7.18 -0.42 27.03
N TYR A 380 -7.13 -0.76 25.73
CA TYR A 380 -7.77 0.05 24.69
C TYR A 380 -9.28 0.22 24.93
N ALA A 381 -9.98 -0.86 25.26
CA ALA A 381 -11.41 -0.82 25.55
C ALA A 381 -11.73 0.01 26.80
N ALA A 382 -10.91 -0.12 27.86
CA ALA A 382 -11.06 0.65 29.09
C ALA A 382 -10.87 2.15 28.84
N LEU A 383 -9.88 2.53 28.03
CA LEU A 383 -9.55 3.91 27.70
C LEU A 383 -10.43 4.53 26.60
N ALA A 384 -11.46 3.82 26.13
CA ALA A 384 -12.36 4.34 25.10
C ALA A 384 -13.30 5.43 25.64
N ASP A 385 -13.59 5.48 26.93
CA ASP A 385 -14.46 6.51 27.52
C ASP A 385 -13.66 7.81 27.81
N PRO A 386 -14.10 8.99 27.32
CA PRO A 386 -13.42 10.25 27.63
C PRO A 386 -13.34 10.59 29.13
N ALA A 387 -14.20 9.99 29.97
CA ALA A 387 -14.16 10.18 31.42
C ALA A 387 -12.88 9.64 32.08
N GLU A 388 -12.21 8.67 31.45
CA GLU A 388 -10.94 8.13 31.95
C GLU A 388 -9.80 9.16 31.85
N GLY A 389 -9.92 10.14 30.95
CA GLY A 389 -8.95 11.25 30.84
C GLY A 389 -7.54 10.81 30.42
N ALA A 390 -7.39 9.61 29.84
CA ALA A 390 -6.12 9.04 29.41
C ALA A 390 -6.18 8.47 28.00
N LEU A 391 -5.04 8.47 27.31
CA LEU A 391 -4.91 7.97 25.94
C LEU A 391 -3.94 6.79 25.93
N LEU A 392 -4.33 5.67 25.31
CA LEU A 392 -3.42 4.54 25.09
C LEU A 392 -2.17 4.98 24.31
N LEU A 393 -2.32 5.94 23.38
CA LEU A 393 -1.22 6.52 22.62
C LEU A 393 -0.10 7.08 23.49
N ALA A 394 -0.44 7.69 24.64
CA ALA A 394 0.56 8.27 25.51
C ALA A 394 1.48 7.20 26.10
N GLY A 395 0.89 6.12 26.64
CA GLY A 395 1.67 4.99 27.15
C GLY A 395 2.43 4.24 26.06
N LEU A 396 1.80 4.05 24.89
CA LEU A 396 2.45 3.34 23.79
C LEU A 396 3.62 4.13 23.19
N LEU A 397 3.54 5.45 23.03
CA LEU A 397 4.63 6.23 22.43
C LEU A 397 5.88 6.32 23.31
N GLU A 398 5.77 6.16 24.64
CA GLU A 398 6.94 6.12 25.54
C GLU A 398 7.83 4.89 25.29
N GLY A 399 7.24 3.76 24.89
CA GLY A 399 7.96 2.52 24.57
C GLY A 399 7.87 2.10 23.10
N ALA A 400 7.33 2.95 22.22
CA ALA A 400 7.09 2.60 20.84
C ALA A 400 8.41 2.35 20.07
N PRO A 401 8.43 1.36 19.16
CA PRO A 401 9.56 1.19 18.28
C PRO A 401 9.68 2.39 17.32
N PRO A 402 10.89 2.69 16.81
CA PRO A 402 11.10 3.75 15.85
C PRO A 402 10.33 3.47 14.54
N MET A 403 10.04 4.53 13.79
CA MET A 403 9.45 4.42 12.45
C MET A 403 10.52 4.12 11.40
N CYS A 404 10.23 3.17 10.51
CA CYS A 404 11.12 2.75 9.43
C CYS A 404 11.28 3.85 8.38
N TRP A 405 12.51 4.15 7.99
CA TRP A 405 12.82 5.13 6.96
C TRP A 405 12.23 4.75 5.60
N SER A 406 12.26 3.47 5.22
CA SER A 406 11.89 3.02 3.88
C SER A 406 10.39 2.80 3.72
N CYS A 407 9.77 1.96 4.56
CA CYS A 407 8.33 1.65 4.46
C CYS A 407 7.43 2.58 5.27
N MET A 408 7.99 3.42 6.16
CA MET A 408 7.25 4.38 7.01
C MET A 408 6.32 3.75 8.05
N LEU A 409 6.40 2.44 8.28
CA LEU A 409 5.72 1.75 9.37
C LEU A 409 6.65 1.53 10.58
N ALA A 410 6.06 1.22 11.72
CA ALA A 410 6.78 0.97 12.97
C ALA A 410 7.70 -0.25 12.87
N CYS A 411 8.87 -0.21 13.51
CA CYS A 411 9.85 -1.31 13.55
C CYS A 411 9.45 -2.36 14.60
N VAL A 412 8.33 -3.06 14.35
CA VAL A 412 7.65 -3.86 15.39
C VAL A 412 8.27 -5.23 15.68
N ILE A 413 9.22 -5.70 14.85
CA ILE A 413 9.93 -6.96 15.03
C ILE A 413 11.33 -6.63 15.55
N ASP A 414 11.55 -6.85 16.86
CA ASP A 414 12.75 -6.39 17.56
C ASP A 414 14.05 -6.91 16.94
N HIS A 415 14.09 -8.19 16.56
CA HIS A 415 15.29 -8.82 16.01
C HIS A 415 15.59 -8.42 14.55
N ASP A 416 14.62 -7.84 13.85
CA ASP A 416 14.76 -7.31 12.49
C ASP A 416 15.21 -5.85 12.48
N MET A 417 14.97 -5.12 13.57
CA MET A 417 15.23 -3.70 13.64
C MET A 417 16.74 -3.43 13.49
N CYS A 418 17.08 -2.58 12.51
CA CYS A 418 18.44 -2.11 12.30
C CYS A 418 18.47 -0.60 12.04
N HIS A 419 19.67 0.01 12.03
CA HIS A 419 19.84 1.44 11.86
C HIS A 419 21.09 1.80 11.05
N ARG A 420 21.15 3.05 10.61
CA ARG A 420 22.31 3.68 9.96
C ARG A 420 22.44 5.13 10.42
N VAL A 421 23.66 5.56 10.73
CA VAL A 421 23.96 6.99 10.95
C VAL A 421 24.22 7.63 9.58
N CYS A 422 23.50 8.71 9.31
CA CYS A 422 23.59 9.47 8.07
C CYS A 422 23.73 10.96 8.40
N GLU A 423 24.46 11.70 7.58
CA GLU A 423 24.47 13.15 7.65
C GLU A 423 23.23 13.73 6.94
N ASP A 424 22.63 14.75 7.55
CA ASP A 424 21.61 15.58 6.91
C ASP A 424 22.25 16.64 5.98
N ARG A 425 21.43 17.42 5.28
CA ARG A 425 21.91 18.41 4.31
C ARG A 425 22.75 19.53 4.93
N HIS A 426 22.65 19.72 6.24
CA HIS A 426 23.38 20.71 7.02
C HIS A 426 24.65 20.14 7.65
N GLY A 427 24.99 18.88 7.35
CA GLY A 427 26.15 18.18 7.93
C GLY A 427 25.93 17.74 9.37
N VAL A 428 24.68 17.60 9.80
CA VAL A 428 24.35 17.09 11.14
C VAL A 428 24.10 15.59 11.04
N GLU A 429 24.88 14.80 11.79
CA GLU A 429 24.64 13.37 11.89
C GLU A 429 23.31 13.07 12.59
N ARG A 430 22.55 12.12 12.03
CA ARG A 430 21.27 11.65 12.55
C ARG A 430 21.10 10.16 12.24
N THR A 431 20.22 9.51 12.99
CA THR A 431 19.96 8.07 12.83
C THR A 431 18.74 7.82 11.96
N ARG A 432 18.89 6.97 10.94
CA ARG A 432 17.79 6.32 10.22
C ARG A 432 17.57 4.93 10.81
N PHE A 433 16.31 4.60 11.11
CA PHE A 433 15.90 3.27 11.56
C PHE A 433 15.20 2.51 10.44
N TYR A 434 15.30 1.19 10.44
CA TYR A 434 14.67 0.31 9.47
C TYR A 434 14.02 -0.88 10.18
N CYS A 435 12.80 -1.24 9.75
CA CYS A 435 12.05 -2.34 10.34
C CYS A 435 12.54 -3.73 9.91
N SER A 436 13.56 -3.77 9.05
CA SER A 436 14.20 -4.98 8.54
C SER A 436 15.51 -4.62 7.85
N PRO A 437 16.49 -5.55 7.79
CA PRO A 437 17.69 -5.39 6.96
C PRO A 437 17.35 -5.12 5.49
N GLU A 438 16.30 -5.75 4.96
CA GLU A 438 15.85 -5.60 3.58
C GLU A 438 15.30 -4.19 3.29
N CYS A 439 14.59 -3.57 4.24
CA CYS A 439 14.22 -2.15 4.13
C CYS A 439 15.45 -1.24 4.08
N ARG A 440 16.50 -1.56 4.85
CA ARG A 440 17.78 -0.84 4.79
C ARG A 440 18.48 -1.03 3.44
N TRP A 441 18.52 -2.27 2.93
CA TRP A 441 19.10 -2.58 1.63
C TRP A 441 18.44 -1.79 0.49
N ILE A 442 17.11 -1.67 0.52
CA ILE A 442 16.40 -0.89 -0.50
C ILE A 442 16.77 0.60 -0.43
N ASP A 443 16.92 1.18 0.77
CA ASP A 443 17.40 2.57 0.91
C ASP A 443 18.85 2.73 0.40
N GLU A 444 19.74 1.83 0.80
CA GLU A 444 21.15 1.86 0.40
C GLU A 444 21.37 1.66 -1.10
N SER A 445 20.54 0.82 -1.74
CA SER A 445 20.65 0.53 -3.17
C SER A 445 20.00 1.58 -4.06
N ASN A 446 19.21 2.50 -3.49
CA ASN A 446 18.49 3.54 -4.23
C ASN A 446 18.79 4.93 -3.65
N PRO A 447 20.04 5.41 -3.76
CA PRO A 447 20.42 6.75 -3.29
C PRO A 447 19.51 7.82 -3.92
N GLY A 448 19.12 8.81 -3.11
CA GLY A 448 18.18 9.87 -3.50
C GLY A 448 16.70 9.49 -3.58
N ARG A 449 16.32 8.19 -3.53
CA ARG A 449 14.91 7.77 -3.59
C ARG A 449 14.15 8.06 -2.30
N TYR A 450 14.78 7.79 -1.15
CA TYR A 450 14.19 7.97 0.18
C TYR A 450 14.69 9.25 0.85
N THR A 451 14.24 10.37 0.28
CA THR A 451 14.48 11.71 0.80
C THR A 451 13.17 12.33 1.26
N GLY A 452 13.19 13.56 1.78
CA GLY A 452 11.98 14.21 2.25
C GLY A 452 11.78 14.21 3.76
N ASP A 453 10.68 14.82 4.15
CA ASP A 453 10.09 14.73 5.47
C ASP A 453 9.34 13.38 5.63
N ARG A 454 10.08 12.34 6.04
CA ARG A 454 9.60 10.95 6.03
C ARG A 454 9.02 10.46 7.36
N ASN A 455 9.44 11.03 8.48
CA ASN A 455 9.02 10.58 9.82
C ASN A 455 7.93 11.49 10.39
N TYR A 456 6.73 10.94 10.54
CA TYR A 456 5.56 11.71 11.01
C TYR A 456 5.78 12.28 12.42
N PHE A 457 6.25 11.46 13.35
CA PHE A 457 6.47 11.91 14.71
C PHE A 457 7.66 12.87 14.85
N ASP A 458 8.68 12.78 13.98
CA ASP A 458 9.78 13.76 13.96
C ASP A 458 9.27 15.16 13.61
N ARG A 459 8.38 15.26 12.61
CA ARG A 459 7.74 16.52 12.20
C ARG A 459 6.92 17.15 13.30
N HIS A 460 6.28 16.33 14.14
CA HIS A 460 5.36 16.78 15.17
C HIS A 460 5.93 16.69 16.58
N HIS A 461 7.22 16.39 16.72
CA HIS A 461 7.88 16.26 18.01
C HIS A 461 7.77 17.55 18.82
N GLY A 462 7.32 17.44 20.07
CA GLY A 462 7.12 18.56 20.98
C GLY A 462 5.82 19.35 20.78
N LYS A 463 4.97 18.98 19.81
CA LYS A 463 3.64 19.61 19.64
C LYS A 463 2.61 18.98 20.57
N ALA A 464 1.70 19.80 21.10
CA ALA A 464 0.54 19.29 21.82
C ALA A 464 -0.38 18.53 20.85
N LEU A 465 -0.91 17.37 21.27
CA LEU A 465 -1.77 16.55 20.41
C LEU A 465 -3.01 17.31 19.93
N SER A 466 -3.60 18.16 20.78
CA SER A 466 -4.74 18.98 20.40
C SER A 466 -4.42 19.97 19.27
N GLU A 467 -3.21 20.52 19.23
CA GLU A 467 -2.80 21.43 18.16
C GLU A 467 -2.69 20.67 16.83
N LEU A 468 -2.08 19.48 16.86
CA LEU A 468 -1.94 18.62 15.69
C LEU A 468 -3.29 18.20 15.11
N ILE A 469 -4.26 17.85 15.96
CA ILE A 469 -5.63 17.49 15.54
C ILE A 469 -6.32 18.66 14.83
N ILE A 470 -6.17 19.87 15.37
CA ILE A 470 -6.74 21.09 14.79
C ILE A 470 -6.06 21.41 13.45
N GLU A 471 -4.73 21.39 13.39
CA GLU A 471 -3.95 21.59 12.16
C GLU A 471 -4.33 20.59 11.06
N SER A 472 -4.57 19.33 11.45
CA SER A 472 -4.97 18.24 10.56
C SER A 472 -6.46 18.27 10.18
N LYS A 473 -7.22 19.24 10.69
CA LYS A 473 -8.67 19.43 10.45
C LYS A 473 -9.51 18.20 10.84
N LEU A 474 -9.11 17.48 11.88
CA LEU A 474 -9.80 16.26 12.34
C LEU A 474 -10.93 16.55 13.34
N ILE A 475 -11.62 17.67 13.14
CA ILE A 475 -12.75 18.13 13.96
C ILE A 475 -14.02 18.14 13.10
N ARG A 476 -15.12 17.64 13.65
CA ARG A 476 -16.44 17.60 13.03
C ARG A 476 -17.04 19.00 12.88
N SER A 477 -18.15 19.09 12.17
CA SER A 477 -18.82 20.35 11.84
C SER A 477 -19.33 21.14 13.04
N ASP A 478 -19.44 20.53 14.22
CA ASP A 478 -19.79 21.22 15.48
C ASP A 478 -18.62 22.02 16.08
N GLY A 479 -17.43 21.93 15.49
CA GLY A 479 -16.23 22.66 15.89
C GLY A 479 -15.54 22.13 17.14
N LYS A 480 -15.97 20.98 17.69
CA LYS A 480 -15.39 20.42 18.92
C LYS A 480 -15.17 18.90 18.90
N THR A 481 -16.05 18.14 18.26
CA THR A 481 -16.03 16.67 18.33
C THR A 481 -14.99 16.14 17.33
N LEU A 482 -14.18 15.15 17.72
CA LEU A 482 -13.18 14.58 16.82
C LEU A 482 -13.84 13.73 15.72
N VAL A 483 -13.22 13.69 14.55
CA VAL A 483 -13.61 12.78 13.46
C VAL A 483 -13.35 11.34 13.89
N GLY A 484 -12.09 11.02 14.22
CA GLY A 484 -11.71 9.74 14.78
C GLY A 484 -12.22 9.57 16.21
N GLN A 485 -12.52 8.32 16.58
CA GLN A 485 -13.03 7.93 17.88
C GLN A 485 -12.52 6.54 18.25
N PRO A 486 -12.33 6.23 19.54
CA PRO A 486 -11.94 4.89 19.97
C PRO A 486 -13.13 3.92 20.08
N HIS A 487 -14.34 4.38 19.76
CA HIS A 487 -15.58 3.61 19.77
C HIS A 487 -16.56 4.06 18.68
N LEU A 488 -17.59 3.25 18.43
CA LEU A 488 -18.65 3.54 17.46
C LEU A 488 -19.89 4.22 18.05
N LYS A 489 -19.97 4.37 19.39
CA LYS A 489 -21.09 5.04 20.07
C LYS A 489 -21.24 6.50 19.63
N GLN A 490 -22.49 6.95 19.46
CA GLN A 490 -22.81 8.36 19.14
C GLN A 490 -22.85 9.25 20.40
N GLU A 491 -23.17 8.65 21.55
CA GLU A 491 -23.08 9.33 22.85
C GLU A 491 -21.67 9.16 23.44
N GLY A 492 -21.23 10.16 24.21
CA GLY A 492 -19.93 10.10 24.88
C GLY A 492 -18.72 10.27 23.96
N MET A 493 -18.89 10.85 22.77
CA MET A 493 -17.79 11.07 21.83
C MET A 493 -16.70 11.99 22.39
N TRP A 494 -15.46 11.69 22.02
CA TRP A 494 -14.30 12.49 22.33
C TRP A 494 -14.32 13.85 21.63
N THR A 495 -13.96 14.88 22.38
CA THR A 495 -13.87 16.26 21.90
C THR A 495 -12.45 16.78 22.06
N ILE A 496 -12.16 17.90 21.40
CA ILE A 496 -10.87 18.56 21.50
C ILE A 496 -10.55 19.00 22.94
N ASP A 497 -11.57 19.28 23.74
CA ASP A 497 -11.40 19.66 25.14
C ASP A 497 -11.00 18.47 26.01
N HIS A 498 -11.50 17.26 25.71
CA HIS A 498 -11.02 16.04 26.35
C HIS A 498 -9.54 15.79 26.02
N ILE A 499 -9.14 15.98 24.76
CA ILE A 499 -7.73 15.84 24.37
C ILE A 499 -6.82 16.84 25.09
N ARG A 500 -7.26 18.10 25.22
CA ARG A 500 -6.53 19.12 25.98
C ARG A 500 -6.38 18.74 27.45
N ALA A 501 -7.41 18.13 28.05
CA ALA A 501 -7.37 17.67 29.44
C ALA A 501 -6.38 16.51 29.67
N CYS A 502 -6.09 15.71 28.65
CA CYS A 502 -5.07 14.66 28.71
C CYS A 502 -3.62 15.19 28.76
N ASP A 503 -3.39 16.48 28.47
CA ASP A 503 -2.07 17.15 28.50
C ASP A 503 -0.95 16.36 27.77
N PHE A 504 -1.27 15.82 26.59
CA PHE A 504 -0.35 14.97 25.84
C PHE A 504 0.46 15.75 24.80
N THR A 505 1.79 15.64 24.90
CA THR A 505 2.75 16.18 23.92
C THR A 505 3.34 15.05 23.09
N VAL A 506 3.29 15.20 21.77
CA VAL A 506 3.78 14.19 20.81
C VAL A 506 5.29 14.05 20.96
N THR A 507 5.74 12.82 21.21
CA THR A 507 7.15 12.46 21.28
C THR A 507 7.51 11.56 20.11
N SER A 508 8.71 11.72 19.53
CA SER A 508 9.13 10.90 18.41
C SER A 508 9.80 9.61 18.88
N PRO A 509 9.28 8.43 18.52
CA PRO A 509 9.93 7.16 18.80
C PRO A 509 11.33 7.07 18.20
N ASN A 510 11.58 7.71 17.05
CA ASN A 510 12.91 7.74 16.41
C ASN A 510 13.92 8.54 17.24
N ILE A 511 13.53 9.72 17.73
CA ILE A 511 14.40 10.56 18.57
C ILE A 511 14.70 9.85 19.89
N VAL A 512 13.67 9.36 20.57
CA VAL A 512 13.80 8.64 21.85
C VAL A 512 14.65 7.39 21.69
N SER A 513 14.43 6.59 20.64
CA SER A 513 15.22 5.38 20.38
C SER A 513 16.69 5.71 20.12
N ALA A 514 16.98 6.74 19.33
CA ALA A 514 18.36 7.16 19.07
C ALA A 514 19.07 7.59 20.36
N GLU A 515 18.41 8.40 21.20
CA GLU A 515 18.95 8.84 22.48
C GLU A 515 19.20 7.67 23.44
N ALA A 516 18.23 6.76 23.57
CA ALA A 516 18.35 5.58 24.41
C ALA A 516 19.51 4.65 23.97
N MET A 517 19.81 4.62 22.67
CA MET A 517 20.92 3.84 22.09
C MET A 517 22.26 4.59 22.07
N GLY A 518 22.31 5.87 22.47
CA GLY A 518 23.51 6.71 22.40
C GLY A 518 23.94 7.04 20.96
N LEU A 519 22.99 7.05 20.02
CA LEU A 519 23.20 7.38 18.62
C LEU A 519 22.89 8.87 18.33
N PRO A 520 23.41 9.45 17.24
CA PRO A 520 23.03 10.79 16.82
C PRO A 520 21.50 10.93 16.66
N SER A 521 20.91 11.85 17.43
CA SER A 521 19.46 12.03 17.55
C SER A 521 18.96 13.35 16.94
N GLY A 522 17.64 13.51 16.92
CA GLY A 522 16.96 14.75 16.53
C GLY A 522 16.10 14.59 15.28
N SER A 523 15.23 15.58 15.05
CA SER A 523 14.21 15.54 14.00
C SER A 523 14.80 15.62 12.59
N TRP A 524 14.34 14.74 11.70
CA TRP A 524 14.60 14.81 10.26
C TRP A 524 13.73 15.85 9.52
N HIS A 525 12.76 16.45 10.19
CA HIS A 525 11.93 17.51 9.63
C HIS A 525 12.68 18.86 9.64
N ASP A 526 12.71 19.54 8.50
CA ASP A 526 13.25 20.91 8.36
C ASP A 526 12.12 21.83 7.88
N PRO A 527 11.61 22.76 8.72
CA PRO A 527 10.50 23.64 8.34
C PRO A 527 10.90 24.67 7.27
N SER A 528 12.20 24.85 7.00
CA SER A 528 12.70 25.75 5.96
C SER A 528 12.79 25.10 4.57
N ASP A 529 12.52 23.79 4.45
CA ASP A 529 12.58 23.05 3.19
C ASP A 529 11.38 22.11 3.01
N LEU A 530 10.67 22.29 1.90
CA LEU A 530 9.57 21.41 1.50
C LEU A 530 10.04 19.98 1.19
N HIS A 531 11.33 19.78 0.91
CA HIS A 531 11.98 18.48 0.70
C HIS A 531 12.68 17.92 1.95
N GLY A 532 12.48 18.52 3.13
CA GLY A 532 13.03 18.05 4.42
C GLY A 532 14.52 18.28 4.61
N ALA A 533 15.05 17.86 5.76
CA ALA A 533 16.47 18.09 6.14
C ALA A 533 17.47 17.24 5.35
N VAL A 534 17.02 16.34 4.48
CA VAL A 534 17.84 15.23 3.97
C VAL A 534 18.61 15.67 2.73
N GLN A 535 19.94 15.52 2.77
CA GLN A 535 20.73 15.59 1.55
C GLN A 535 20.32 14.41 0.66
N ALA A 536 20.05 14.65 -0.63
CA ALA A 536 20.31 13.59 -1.60
C ALA A 536 21.80 13.26 -1.40
N ASP A 537 22.09 12.09 -0.87
CA ASP A 537 23.44 11.53 -0.85
C ASP A 537 23.98 11.71 -2.27
N GLY A 538 24.88 12.69 -2.42
CA GLY A 538 25.11 13.36 -3.69
C GLY A 538 25.38 12.37 -4.82
N ASN A 539 24.34 12.06 -5.58
CA ASN A 539 24.33 11.44 -6.89
C ASN A 539 22.89 11.58 -7.40
N GLY A 540 22.61 12.65 -8.15
CA GLY A 540 21.55 12.53 -9.16
C GLY A 540 21.82 11.24 -9.92
N PHE A 541 20.82 10.37 -9.99
CA PHE A 541 20.81 9.08 -10.68
C PHE A 541 22.15 8.76 -11.35
N LYS A 542 23.12 8.18 -10.63
CA LYS A 542 24.22 7.50 -11.32
C LYS A 542 23.67 6.13 -11.64
N PRO A 543 23.40 5.81 -12.91
CA PRO A 543 23.01 4.45 -13.28
C PRO A 543 24.06 3.53 -12.66
N ILE A 544 23.61 2.48 -11.96
CA ILE A 544 24.48 1.35 -11.68
C ILE A 544 24.97 0.90 -13.05
N ARG A 545 26.23 1.20 -13.39
CA ARG A 545 26.88 0.57 -14.53
C ARG A 545 27.09 -0.88 -14.11
N VAL A 546 26.34 -1.77 -14.75
CA VAL A 546 26.64 -3.19 -14.73
C VAL A 546 27.93 -3.33 -15.53
N ASP A 547 29.08 -3.33 -14.85
CA ASP A 547 30.31 -3.82 -15.47
C ASP A 547 30.17 -5.34 -15.56
N HIS A 548 30.36 -5.88 -16.77
CA HIS A 548 30.10 -7.28 -17.14
C HIS A 548 30.83 -8.35 -16.30
N ASP A 549 31.76 -7.94 -15.41
CA ASP A 549 32.56 -8.83 -14.58
C ASP A 549 32.17 -8.85 -13.09
N ASP A 550 31.42 -7.85 -12.61
CA ASP A 550 30.93 -7.82 -11.22
C ASP A 550 29.44 -8.15 -11.20
N ARG A 551 29.15 -9.44 -11.03
CA ARG A 551 27.83 -9.93 -10.61
C ARG A 551 27.33 -9.01 -9.50
N VAL A 552 26.11 -8.47 -9.65
CA VAL A 552 25.39 -7.78 -8.58
C VAL A 552 25.60 -8.62 -7.32
N ALA A 553 26.39 -8.10 -6.38
CA ALA A 553 26.70 -8.82 -5.16
C ALA A 553 25.35 -9.08 -4.51
N ASN A 554 24.85 -10.32 -4.58
CA ASN A 554 23.60 -10.73 -3.99
C ASN A 554 23.71 -10.44 -2.48
N PRO A 555 23.16 -9.31 -1.99
CA PRO A 555 23.59 -8.73 -0.73
C PRO A 555 23.05 -9.55 0.44
N LEU A 556 22.06 -10.42 0.18
CA LEU A 556 21.40 -11.30 1.14
C LEU A 556 22.38 -12.16 1.96
N THR A 557 23.54 -12.52 1.41
CA THR A 557 24.53 -13.34 2.13
C THR A 557 25.40 -12.57 3.14
N SER A 558 25.34 -11.24 3.17
CA SER A 558 26.19 -10.39 4.03
C SER A 558 25.45 -9.61 5.12
N MET A 559 24.12 -9.77 5.25
CA MET A 559 23.26 -8.85 6.03
C MET A 559 23.03 -9.25 7.50
N ALA A 560 24.00 -9.88 8.15
CA ALA A 560 23.91 -10.19 9.58
C ALA A 560 24.94 -9.42 10.40
N ALA A 561 24.60 -8.19 10.81
CA ALA A 561 25.11 -7.54 12.04
C ALA A 561 24.47 -6.17 12.24
N ALA A 562 23.35 -6.12 12.98
CA ALA A 562 22.96 -5.04 13.91
C ALA A 562 21.49 -5.25 14.34
N ALA A 563 21.17 -6.38 14.97
CA ALA A 563 19.91 -6.52 15.70
C ALA A 563 20.07 -5.76 17.03
N ALA A 564 19.27 -4.71 17.24
CA ALA A 564 19.22 -4.04 18.52
C ALA A 564 18.28 -4.82 19.46
N GLY A 565 18.75 -5.16 20.66
CA GLY A 565 17.92 -5.83 21.67
C GLY A 565 16.79 -4.92 22.14
N GLY A 566 15.60 -5.06 21.55
CA GLY A 566 14.36 -4.45 22.01
C GLY A 566 13.74 -5.24 23.18
N LYS A 567 13.00 -4.54 24.04
CA LYS A 567 11.99 -5.17 24.90
C LYS A 567 10.72 -5.31 24.06
N ASN A 568 9.96 -6.40 24.22
CA ASN A 568 8.68 -6.58 23.53
C ASN A 568 7.75 -5.40 23.83
N TRP A 569 7.59 -4.49 22.88
CA TRP A 569 6.93 -3.19 23.11
C TRP A 569 5.42 -3.29 23.25
N VAL A 570 4.84 -4.41 22.81
CA VAL A 570 3.39 -4.66 22.91
C VAL A 570 3.00 -5.14 24.31
N ALA A 571 3.94 -5.64 25.11
CA ALA A 571 3.72 -6.12 26.47
C ALA A 571 3.70 -5.01 27.54
N LEU A 572 3.34 -3.77 27.17
CA LEU A 572 3.23 -2.61 28.06
C LEU A 572 1.94 -2.63 28.88
#